data_AF-A0A914R145-F1
#
_entry.id   AF-A0A914R145-F1
#
_cell.length_a   1.000
_cell.length_b   1.000
_cell.length_c   1.000
_cell.angle_alpha   90.00
_cell.angle_beta   90.00
_cell.angle_gamma   90.00
#
_symmetry.space_group_name_H-M   'P 1'
#
loop_
_entity.id
_entity.type
_entity.pdbx_description
1 polymer ?
#
loop_
_entity_poly.entity_id
_entity_poly.type
_entity_poly.pdbx_seq_one_letter_code
_entity_poly.pdbx_strand_id
1 'polypeptide(L)'
;MSFESEVNFCIDFLKATNLKAPVIFSPASLLNSLAMVFVGADADTANEIAKIIGKNKNREEITDYYSVFTNKYNNIKKEDNEEHPPPKPKKSKNEKFNSIDVVAANQLFVSDKNKLLDLFVKEMNEKFKGQFQQLDFTNTSLSVSTINNFVQEATKGKIDKVFTGEELDKRTSLILLNVIYFMANWTTKFQPRHEATFYSHIPRKADMMTGNFYNLNYINSKEWHAVGIPYRGAKIFMFIVLPKEKNGLEKVIQSMDYKMFMKCTKE
;
A
#
# COMPACT_ATOMS: atom_id res chain seq x y z
N MET A 1 14.21 -11.16 8.29
CA MET A 1 12.84 -10.62 8.48
C MET A 1 11.86 -11.56 7.76
N SER A 2 10.60 -11.67 8.19
CA SER A 2 9.63 -12.63 7.60
C SER A 2 8.34 -11.95 7.16
N PHE A 3 7.64 -12.54 6.19
CA PHE A 3 6.29 -12.12 5.75
C PHE A 3 5.30 -11.94 6.92
N GLU A 4 5.39 -12.80 7.95
CA GLU A 4 4.62 -12.65 9.19
C GLU A 4 4.83 -11.31 9.89
N SER A 5 6.03 -10.73 9.79
CA SER A 5 6.35 -9.42 10.38
C SER A 5 5.59 -8.30 9.70
N GLU A 6 5.51 -8.34 8.36
CA GLU A 6 4.75 -7.37 7.57
C GLU A 6 3.25 -7.49 7.84
N VAL A 7 2.75 -8.73 7.96
CA VAL A 7 1.35 -9.00 8.31
C VAL A 7 1.03 -8.50 9.72
N ASN A 8 1.89 -8.77 10.70
CA ASN A 8 1.67 -8.28 12.07
C ASN A 8 1.66 -6.75 12.11
N PHE A 9 2.59 -6.08 11.43
CA PHE A 9 2.55 -4.62 11.30
C PHE A 9 1.22 -4.12 10.71
N CYS A 10 0.72 -4.75 9.65
CA CYS A 10 -0.58 -4.42 9.07
C CYS A 10 -1.74 -4.56 10.08
N ILE A 11 -1.76 -5.67 10.82
CA ILE A 11 -2.79 -5.95 11.82
C ILE A 11 -2.72 -4.94 12.97
N ASP A 12 -1.52 -4.68 13.50
CA ASP A 12 -1.33 -3.72 14.59
C ASP A 12 -1.71 -2.31 14.16
N PHE A 13 -1.38 -1.93 12.93
CA PHE A 13 -1.82 -0.66 12.34
C PHE A 13 -3.35 -0.58 12.24
N LEU A 14 -4.02 -1.62 11.73
CA LEU A 14 -5.48 -1.68 11.67
C LEU A 14 -6.12 -1.56 13.06
N LYS A 15 -5.58 -2.25 14.07
CA LYS A 15 -6.08 -2.19 15.45
C LYS A 15 -5.92 -0.80 16.07
N ALA A 16 -4.89 -0.07 15.68
CA ALA A 16 -4.67 1.31 16.11
C ALA A 16 -5.55 2.33 15.37
N THR A 17 -6.14 1.97 14.22
CA THR A 17 -7.00 2.90 13.46
C THR A 17 -8.38 3.08 14.08
N ASN A 18 -8.91 4.30 13.97
CA ASN A 18 -10.29 4.59 14.34
C ASN A 18 -11.24 4.16 13.21
N LEU A 19 -11.94 3.05 13.41
CA LEU A 19 -12.83 2.43 12.42
C LEU A 19 -14.14 3.20 12.15
N LYS A 20 -14.27 4.44 12.66
CA LYS A 20 -15.40 5.34 12.38
C LYS A 20 -15.37 5.92 10.96
N ALA A 21 -14.24 5.85 10.27
CA ALA A 21 -14.09 6.28 8.88
C ALA A 21 -13.48 5.16 8.02
N PRO A 22 -13.70 5.16 6.69
CA PRO A 22 -12.99 4.25 5.79
C PRO A 22 -11.47 4.45 5.90
N VAL A 23 -10.74 3.34 6.02
CA VAL A 23 -9.27 3.34 6.08
C VAL A 23 -8.72 2.56 4.89
N ILE A 24 -7.75 3.14 4.21
CA ILE A 24 -6.97 2.49 3.14
C ILE A 24 -5.50 2.87 3.31
N PHE A 25 -4.62 1.87 3.25
CA PHE A 25 -3.18 2.08 3.34
C PHE A 25 -2.42 0.91 2.70
N SER A 26 -1.14 1.11 2.43
CA SER A 26 -0.22 0.08 1.94
C SER A 26 0.82 -0.24 3.03
N PRO A 27 0.70 -1.36 3.76
CA PRO A 27 1.67 -1.74 4.78
C PRO A 27 3.09 -1.85 4.20
N ALA A 28 3.19 -2.48 3.02
CA ALA A 28 4.40 -2.60 2.22
C ALA A 28 5.11 -1.26 2.02
N SER A 29 4.37 -0.27 1.53
CA SER A 29 4.94 1.04 1.20
C SER A 29 5.34 1.78 2.48
N LEU A 30 4.53 1.72 3.55
CA LEU A 30 4.84 2.34 4.84
C LEU A 30 6.11 1.75 5.48
N LEU A 31 6.25 0.43 5.48
CA LEU A 31 7.44 -0.24 6.00
C LEU A 31 8.69 0.16 5.22
N ASN A 32 8.58 0.24 3.88
CA ASN A 32 9.68 0.71 3.04
C ASN A 32 10.08 2.15 3.35
N SER A 33 9.08 3.03 3.51
CA SER A 33 9.28 4.42 3.91
C SER A 33 9.94 4.55 5.30
N LEU A 34 9.55 3.72 6.26
CA LEU A 34 10.19 3.67 7.58
C LEU A 34 11.64 3.18 7.50
N ALA A 35 11.93 2.21 6.62
CA ALA A 35 13.29 1.74 6.40
C ALA A 35 14.19 2.83 5.78
N MET A 36 13.65 3.68 4.90
CA MET A 36 14.38 4.84 4.37
C MET A 36 14.72 5.86 5.47
N VAL A 37 13.78 6.13 6.39
CA VAL A 37 14.04 6.99 7.57
C VAL A 37 15.05 6.33 8.52
N PHE A 38 14.96 5.00 8.69
CA PHE A 38 15.86 4.23 9.54
C PHE A 38 17.33 4.35 9.12
N VAL A 39 17.62 4.44 7.81
CA VAL A 39 18.97 4.70 7.28
C VAL A 39 19.59 5.94 7.94
N GLY A 40 18.84 7.03 8.08
CA GLY A 40 19.32 8.28 8.69
C GLY A 40 19.12 8.39 10.20
N ALA A 41 18.40 7.47 10.83
CA ALA A 41 18.14 7.50 12.26
C ALA A 41 19.34 7.00 13.09
N ASP A 42 19.47 7.44 14.34
CA ASP A 42 20.47 6.92 15.28
C ASP A 42 19.89 6.84 16.70
N ALA A 43 20.61 6.18 17.61
CA ALA A 43 20.28 6.04 19.03
C ALA A 43 18.82 5.60 19.27
N ASP A 44 18.10 6.30 20.15
CA ASP A 44 16.74 5.94 20.53
C ASP A 44 15.77 5.95 19.35
N THR A 45 15.90 6.90 18.43
CA THR A 45 15.08 6.99 17.21
C THR A 45 15.28 5.75 16.33
N ALA A 46 16.53 5.32 16.12
CA ALA A 46 16.81 4.09 15.38
C ALA A 46 16.24 2.87 16.10
N ASN A 47 16.37 2.81 17.43
CA ASN A 47 15.87 1.70 18.24
C ASN A 47 14.35 1.59 18.18
N GLU A 48 13.60 2.70 18.22
CA GLU A 48 12.15 2.71 18.10
C GLU A 48 11.68 2.22 16.73
N ILE A 49 12.30 2.69 15.65
CA ILE A 49 11.97 2.22 14.30
C ILE A 49 12.31 0.73 14.15
N ALA A 50 13.49 0.30 14.64
CA ALA A 50 13.92 -1.10 14.57
C ALA A 50 13.02 -2.06 15.36
N LYS A 51 12.35 -1.62 16.43
CA LYS A 51 11.34 -2.45 17.12
C LYS A 51 10.17 -2.81 16.19
N ILE A 52 9.79 -1.89 15.30
CA ILE A 52 8.68 -2.07 14.36
C ILE A 52 9.13 -2.90 13.16
N ILE A 53 10.22 -2.50 12.52
CA ILE A 53 10.63 -3.06 11.23
C ILE A 53 11.66 -4.20 11.36
N GLY A 54 12.32 -4.34 12.50
CA GLY A 54 13.54 -5.15 12.61
C GLY A 54 13.41 -6.50 13.31
N LYS A 55 12.46 -6.70 14.23
CA LYS A 55 12.32 -7.96 15.02
C LYS A 55 13.68 -8.51 15.53
N ASN A 56 14.46 -7.68 16.23
CA ASN A 56 15.79 -8.02 16.79
C ASN A 56 16.90 -8.25 15.76
N LYS A 57 16.72 -7.83 14.51
CA LYS A 57 17.77 -7.83 13.49
C LYS A 57 18.68 -6.62 13.64
N ASN A 58 19.93 -6.77 13.20
CA ASN A 58 20.86 -5.64 13.17
C ASN A 58 20.53 -4.69 12.00
N ARG A 59 21.15 -3.50 12.01
CA ARG A 59 20.89 -2.45 11.02
C ARG A 59 21.09 -2.91 9.57
N GLU A 60 22.17 -3.65 9.29
CA GLU A 60 22.50 -4.14 7.96
C GLU A 60 21.48 -5.19 7.47
N GLU A 61 21.10 -6.13 8.33
CA GLU A 61 20.06 -7.12 8.01
C GLU A 61 18.70 -6.47 7.70
N ILE A 62 18.37 -5.38 8.39
CA ILE A 62 17.14 -4.61 8.16
C ILE A 62 17.21 -3.88 6.81
N THR A 63 18.27 -3.12 6.58
CA THR A 63 18.41 -2.30 5.37
C THR A 63 18.53 -3.17 4.11
N ASP A 64 19.21 -4.31 4.18
CA ASP A 64 19.29 -5.28 3.09
C ASP A 64 17.93 -5.89 2.73
N TYR A 65 17.15 -6.27 3.75
CA TYR A 65 15.81 -6.79 3.53
C TYR A 65 14.94 -5.80 2.77
N TYR A 66 14.91 -4.54 3.22
CA TYR A 66 14.09 -3.50 2.58
C TYR A 66 14.64 -3.01 1.25
N SER A 67 15.93 -3.20 0.98
CA SER A 67 16.49 -2.99 -0.36
C SER A 67 15.95 -4.01 -1.38
N VAL A 68 15.94 -5.29 -1.00
CA VAL A 68 15.34 -6.34 -1.84
C VAL A 68 13.84 -6.10 -2.00
N PHE A 69 13.17 -5.69 -0.92
CA PHE A 69 11.76 -5.31 -0.95
C PHE A 69 11.49 -4.17 -1.94
N THR A 70 12.26 -3.08 -1.88
CA THR A 70 12.18 -1.94 -2.81
C THR A 70 12.31 -2.40 -4.26
N ASN A 71 13.29 -3.27 -4.54
CA ASN A 71 13.51 -3.79 -5.89
C ASN A 71 12.32 -4.61 -6.39
N LYS A 72 11.80 -5.54 -5.57
CA LYS A 72 10.61 -6.33 -5.90
C LYS A 72 9.41 -5.42 -6.18
N TYR A 73 9.18 -4.44 -5.29
CA TYR A 73 8.03 -3.55 -5.35
C TYR A 73 8.06 -2.66 -6.61
N ASN A 74 9.23 -2.15 -6.99
CA ASN A 74 9.42 -1.39 -8.24
C ASN A 74 9.28 -2.27 -9.50
N ASN A 75 9.58 -3.57 -9.41
CA ASN A 75 9.52 -4.51 -10.52
C ASN A 75 8.14 -5.16 -10.74
N ILE A 76 7.16 -4.97 -9.84
CA ILE A 76 5.76 -5.39 -10.07
C ILE A 76 5.22 -4.83 -11.40
N LYS A 77 5.73 -3.68 -11.86
CA LYS A 77 5.40 -3.10 -13.18
C LYS A 77 5.83 -3.96 -14.39
N LYS A 78 6.73 -4.94 -14.24
CA LYS A 78 7.41 -5.62 -15.35
C LYS A 78 7.07 -7.10 -15.50
N GLU A 79 6.65 -7.79 -14.44
CA GLU A 79 6.54 -9.27 -14.45
C GLU A 79 5.28 -9.83 -15.13
N ASP A 80 4.24 -9.04 -15.37
CA ASP A 80 2.97 -9.56 -15.95
C ASP A 80 2.88 -9.52 -17.49
N ASN A 81 3.97 -9.18 -18.18
CA ASN A 81 4.02 -9.25 -19.65
C ASN A 81 4.48 -10.60 -20.20
N GLU A 82 5.05 -11.50 -19.37
CA GLU A 82 5.59 -12.78 -19.83
C GLU A 82 5.31 -13.89 -18.81
N GLU A 83 4.26 -14.69 -19.05
CA GLU A 83 4.29 -16.16 -19.05
C GLU A 83 2.85 -16.72 -19.03
N HIS A 84 2.50 -17.41 -20.11
CA HIS A 84 1.27 -18.20 -20.34
C HIS A 84 -0.09 -17.47 -20.39
N PRO A 85 -0.56 -17.06 -21.59
CA PRO A 85 -1.93 -16.58 -21.74
C PRO A 85 -2.93 -17.75 -21.54
N PRO A 86 -4.04 -17.55 -20.79
CA PRO A 86 -5.15 -18.50 -20.82
C PRO A 86 -5.70 -18.62 -22.25
N PRO A 87 -6.35 -19.75 -22.61
CA PRO A 87 -6.88 -19.97 -23.95
C PRO A 87 -7.79 -18.81 -24.36
N LYS A 88 -7.44 -18.16 -25.47
CA LYS A 88 -8.06 -16.92 -25.97
C LYS A 88 -9.57 -17.10 -26.20
N PRO A 89 -10.48 -16.37 -25.52
CA PRO A 89 -11.81 -16.15 -26.06
C PRO A 89 -11.72 -15.23 -27.28
N LYS A 90 -12.63 -15.44 -28.25
CA LYS A 90 -12.65 -14.76 -29.56
C LYS A 90 -12.48 -13.24 -29.41
N LYS A 91 -11.48 -12.69 -30.10
CA LYS A 91 -11.04 -11.29 -30.03
C LYS A 91 -12.20 -10.31 -30.31
N SER A 92 -12.62 -9.55 -29.31
CA SER A 92 -13.27 -8.25 -29.49
C SER A 92 -12.18 -7.19 -29.71
N LYS A 93 -12.32 -6.34 -30.74
CA LYS A 93 -11.31 -5.38 -31.20
C LYS A 93 -11.02 -4.20 -30.23
N ASN A 94 -11.64 -4.14 -29.04
CA ASN A 94 -11.58 -2.96 -28.17
C ASN A 94 -11.02 -3.15 -26.74
N GLU A 95 -10.52 -4.33 -26.33
CA GLU A 95 -9.98 -4.50 -24.97
C GLU A 95 -8.44 -4.43 -24.93
N LYS A 96 -7.91 -3.20 -24.79
CA LYS A 96 -6.47 -2.91 -24.58
C LYS A 96 -6.03 -2.90 -23.10
N PHE A 97 -6.78 -3.49 -22.18
CA PHE A 97 -6.41 -3.53 -20.76
C PHE A 97 -6.16 -4.97 -20.29
N ASN A 98 -4.99 -5.51 -20.62
CA ASN A 98 -4.53 -6.82 -20.15
C ASN A 98 -3.62 -6.74 -18.92
N SER A 99 -3.34 -5.56 -18.38
CA SER A 99 -2.31 -5.37 -17.35
C SER A 99 -2.89 -4.98 -16.01
N ILE A 100 -2.47 -5.67 -14.96
CA ILE A 100 -2.43 -5.11 -13.61
C ILE A 100 -1.51 -3.88 -13.66
N ASP A 101 -1.94 -2.77 -13.08
CA ASP A 101 -1.21 -1.52 -13.03
C ASP A 101 -1.04 -1.11 -11.57
N VAL A 102 0.15 -1.37 -11.05
CA VAL A 102 0.54 -0.96 -9.70
C VAL A 102 1.65 0.06 -9.81
N VAL A 103 1.41 1.23 -9.24
CA VAL A 103 2.47 2.18 -8.95
C VAL A 103 2.54 2.33 -7.46
N ALA A 104 3.74 2.22 -6.92
CA ALA A 104 3.99 2.66 -5.58
C ALA A 104 5.28 3.47 -5.57
N ALA A 105 5.23 4.62 -4.91
CA ALA A 105 6.29 5.61 -4.94
C ALA A 105 6.48 6.14 -3.53
N ASN A 106 7.72 6.04 -3.06
CA ASN A 106 8.18 6.57 -1.78
C ASN A 106 9.23 7.61 -2.08
N GLN A 107 9.18 8.76 -1.39
CA GLN A 107 10.16 9.82 -1.55
C GLN A 107 10.37 10.54 -0.22
N LEU A 108 11.64 10.75 0.13
CA LEU A 108 12.03 11.68 1.19
C LEU A 108 12.33 13.05 0.58
N PHE A 109 11.58 14.08 0.96
CA PHE A 109 11.95 15.46 0.66
C PHE A 109 12.62 16.06 1.89
N VAL A 110 13.90 16.39 1.78
CA VAL A 110 14.71 16.90 2.90
C VAL A 110 15.00 18.37 2.67
N SER A 111 15.06 19.18 3.73
CA SER A 111 15.46 20.57 3.58
C SER A 111 16.89 20.65 3.02
N ASP A 112 17.10 21.50 2.03
CA ASP A 112 18.43 21.83 1.50
C ASP A 112 19.35 22.55 2.51
N LYS A 113 18.78 23.11 3.58
CA LYS A 113 19.52 23.65 4.73
C LYS A 113 20.26 22.56 5.53
N ASN A 114 19.85 21.31 5.41
CA ASN A 114 20.49 20.19 6.07
C ASN A 114 21.60 19.64 5.19
N LYS A 115 22.84 19.68 5.66
CA LYS A 115 23.94 18.98 5.01
C LYS A 115 23.77 17.48 5.23
N LEU A 116 23.52 16.73 4.16
CA LEU A 116 23.43 15.28 4.21
C LEU A 116 24.81 14.66 4.37
N LEU A 117 24.89 13.60 5.16
CA LEU A 117 26.11 12.80 5.29
C LEU A 117 26.33 11.97 4.02
N ASP A 118 27.58 11.85 3.57
CA ASP A 118 27.92 11.06 2.39
C ASP A 118 27.48 9.60 2.52
N LEU A 119 27.57 9.04 3.74
CA LEU A 119 27.11 7.69 4.04
C LEU A 119 25.60 7.54 3.83
N PHE A 120 24.80 8.51 4.30
CA PHE A 120 23.35 8.51 4.09
C PHE A 120 23.01 8.55 2.60
N VAL A 121 23.66 9.47 1.85
CA VAL A 121 23.46 9.61 0.40
C VAL A 121 23.82 8.31 -0.32
N LYS A 122 24.94 7.68 0.05
CA LYS A 122 25.37 6.39 -0.50
C LYS A 122 24.33 5.30 -0.24
N GLU A 123 23.92 5.10 1.02
CA GLU A 123 22.95 4.05 1.37
C GLU A 123 21.60 4.26 0.68
N MET A 124 21.09 5.49 0.63
CA MET A 124 19.84 5.79 -0.06
C MET A 124 19.91 5.50 -1.56
N ASN A 125 21.03 5.80 -2.21
CA ASN A 125 21.24 5.49 -3.63
C ASN A 125 21.34 3.99 -3.89
N GLU A 126 22.15 3.28 -3.11
CA GLU A 126 22.41 1.84 -3.31
C GLU A 126 21.20 0.98 -2.94
N LYS A 127 20.59 1.26 -1.78
CA LYS A 127 19.55 0.40 -1.18
C LYS A 127 18.14 0.80 -1.60
N PHE A 128 17.89 2.10 -1.77
CA PHE A 128 16.55 2.66 -2.01
C PHE A 128 16.44 3.43 -3.34
N LYS A 129 17.38 3.21 -4.28
CA LYS A 129 17.36 3.79 -5.64
C LYS A 129 17.29 5.33 -5.67
N GLY A 130 17.84 5.99 -4.67
CA GLY A 130 17.89 7.44 -4.60
C GLY A 130 16.52 8.08 -4.42
N GLN A 131 15.61 7.40 -3.70
CA GLN A 131 14.27 7.90 -3.36
C GLN A 131 14.30 9.05 -2.33
N PHE A 132 15.14 10.05 -2.56
CA PHE A 132 15.20 11.29 -1.79
C PHE A 132 15.52 12.49 -2.69
N GLN A 133 15.13 13.68 -2.25
CA GLN A 133 15.43 14.94 -2.92
C GLN A 133 15.55 16.05 -1.89
N GLN A 134 16.51 16.96 -2.07
CA GLN A 134 16.58 18.17 -1.25
C GLN A 134 15.73 19.29 -1.87
N LEU A 135 14.95 19.99 -1.04
CA LEU A 135 14.09 21.12 -1.42
C LEU A 135 14.33 22.33 -0.51
N ASP A 136 14.20 23.53 -1.08
CA ASP A 136 14.09 24.78 -0.33
C ASP A 136 12.65 24.98 0.14
N PHE A 137 12.36 24.56 1.38
CA PHE A 137 11.03 24.74 1.98
C PHE A 137 10.70 26.21 2.30
N THR A 138 11.66 27.15 2.21
CA THR A 138 11.34 28.58 2.32
C THR A 138 10.65 29.11 1.07
N ASN A 139 10.94 28.51 -0.09
CA ASN A 139 10.20 28.66 -1.33
C ASN A 139 9.04 27.66 -1.39
N THR A 140 7.99 27.94 -0.61
CA THR A 140 6.83 27.04 -0.45
C THR A 140 6.14 26.73 -1.77
N SER A 141 5.99 27.71 -2.66
CA SER A 141 5.35 27.54 -3.96
C SER A 141 6.07 26.50 -4.83
N LEU A 142 7.40 26.60 -4.93
CA LEU A 142 8.20 25.64 -5.70
C LEU A 142 8.18 24.25 -5.06
N SER A 143 8.39 24.18 -3.74
CA SER A 143 8.38 22.90 -3.01
C SER A 143 7.04 22.16 -3.14
N VAL A 144 5.91 22.87 -2.99
CA VAL A 144 4.55 22.32 -3.16
C VAL A 144 4.34 21.82 -4.59
N SER A 145 4.75 22.61 -5.58
CA SER A 145 4.68 22.22 -7.00
C SER A 145 5.47 20.95 -7.26
N THR A 146 6.72 20.86 -6.78
CA THR A 146 7.56 19.66 -6.93
C THR A 146 6.94 18.43 -6.28
N ILE A 147 6.44 18.55 -5.05
CA ILE A 147 5.82 17.43 -4.34
C ILE A 147 4.53 16.97 -5.02
N ASN A 148 3.66 17.90 -5.43
CA ASN A 148 2.42 17.57 -6.12
C ASN A 148 2.68 16.94 -7.49
N ASN A 149 3.68 17.42 -8.25
CA ASN A 149 4.06 16.82 -9.52
C ASN A 149 4.52 15.37 -9.34
N PHE A 150 5.33 15.09 -8.31
CA PHE A 150 5.71 13.72 -7.96
C PHE A 150 4.49 12.83 -7.70
N VAL A 151 3.50 13.33 -6.93
CA VAL A 151 2.25 12.58 -6.68
C VAL A 151 1.45 12.35 -7.95
N GLN A 152 1.31 13.39 -8.76
CA GLN A 152 0.53 13.35 -9.99
C GLN A 152 1.12 12.32 -10.97
N GLU A 153 2.45 12.30 -11.13
CA GLU A 153 3.16 11.30 -11.92
C GLU A 153 2.98 9.89 -11.34
N ALA A 154 3.19 9.72 -10.03
CA ALA A 154 3.05 8.44 -9.35
C ALA A 154 1.62 7.87 -9.42
N THR A 155 0.60 8.74 -9.48
CA THR A 155 -0.81 8.32 -9.55
C THR A 155 -1.42 8.42 -10.93
N LYS A 156 -0.63 8.70 -11.97
CA LYS A 156 -1.11 8.90 -13.35
C LYS A 156 -2.24 9.94 -13.43
N GLY A 157 -2.10 11.01 -12.66
CA GLY A 157 -3.05 12.11 -12.59
C GLY A 157 -4.32 11.83 -11.78
N LYS A 158 -4.39 10.73 -11.00
CA LYS A 158 -5.56 10.43 -10.17
C LYS A 158 -5.59 11.21 -8.86
N ILE A 159 -4.43 11.54 -8.32
CA ILE A 159 -4.30 12.46 -7.19
C ILE A 159 -3.63 13.72 -7.74
N ASP A 160 -4.39 14.81 -7.75
CA ASP A 160 -3.93 16.08 -8.32
C ASP A 160 -3.01 16.83 -7.35
N LYS A 161 -3.44 16.98 -6.09
CA LYS A 161 -2.70 17.71 -5.07
C LYS A 161 -2.80 17.04 -3.71
N VAL A 162 -1.66 16.92 -3.04
CA VAL A 162 -1.55 16.50 -1.63
C VAL A 162 -1.30 17.70 -0.73
N PHE A 163 -0.61 18.72 -1.24
CA PHE A 163 -0.40 19.98 -0.53
C PHE A 163 -1.07 21.13 -1.28
N THR A 164 -1.86 21.93 -0.56
CA THR A 164 -2.46 23.16 -1.10
C THR A 164 -1.54 24.38 -0.94
N GLY A 165 -0.51 24.25 -0.11
CA GLY A 165 0.54 25.25 0.14
C GLY A 165 0.41 25.97 1.47
N GLU A 166 -0.79 26.08 2.02
CA GLU A 166 -1.02 26.60 3.38
C GLU A 166 -0.51 25.63 4.46
N GLU A 167 -0.44 24.34 4.13
CA GLU A 167 -0.03 23.26 5.03
C GLU A 167 1.50 23.10 5.13
N LEU A 168 2.27 23.72 4.21
CA LEU A 168 3.72 23.58 4.18
C LEU A 168 4.41 24.70 4.99
N ASP A 169 4.90 24.35 6.18
CA ASP A 169 5.68 25.26 7.02
C ASP A 169 7.12 25.40 6.48
N LYS A 170 7.64 26.64 6.43
CA LYS A 170 9.02 26.95 6.03
C LYS A 170 10.09 26.35 6.95
N ARG A 171 9.70 25.92 8.15
CA ARG A 171 10.56 25.22 9.15
C ARG A 171 10.60 23.70 8.93
N THR A 172 9.85 23.18 7.96
CA THR A 172 9.86 21.76 7.60
C THR A 172 11.29 21.31 7.34
N SER A 173 11.71 20.23 8.01
CA SER A 173 13.05 19.65 7.83
C SER A 173 13.04 18.42 6.92
N LEU A 174 11.95 17.66 6.96
CA LEU A 174 11.78 16.43 6.20
C LEU A 174 10.29 16.16 5.98
N ILE A 175 9.94 15.73 4.78
CA ILE A 175 8.63 15.16 4.43
C ILE A 175 8.90 13.75 3.93
N LEU A 176 8.23 12.78 4.53
CA LEU A 176 8.15 11.44 4.01
C LEU A 176 6.84 11.28 3.26
N LEU A 177 6.92 11.10 1.95
CA LEU A 177 5.75 10.92 1.10
C LEU A 177 5.66 9.47 0.61
N ASN A 178 4.45 8.93 0.72
CA ASN A 178 4.09 7.56 0.35
C ASN A 178 2.86 7.62 -0.55
N VAL A 179 2.96 7.06 -1.75
CA VAL A 179 1.87 7.05 -2.72
C VAL A 179 1.72 5.64 -3.30
N ILE A 180 0.48 5.15 -3.34
CA ILE A 180 0.14 3.91 -4.04
C ILE A 180 -1.04 4.16 -4.97
N TYR A 181 -0.93 3.61 -6.18
CA TYR A 181 -1.98 3.51 -7.17
C TYR A 181 -2.10 2.05 -7.59
N PHE A 182 -3.32 1.53 -7.54
CA PHE A 182 -3.61 0.16 -7.94
C PHE A 182 -4.84 0.18 -8.86
N MET A 183 -4.67 -0.33 -10.08
CA MET A 183 -5.75 -0.56 -11.02
C MET A 183 -5.57 -1.92 -11.69
N ALA A 184 -6.58 -2.77 -11.55
CA ALA A 184 -6.55 -4.09 -12.14
C ALA A 184 -7.96 -4.52 -12.56
N ASN A 185 -8.03 -5.35 -13.59
CA ASN A 185 -9.27 -5.97 -14.03
C ASN A 185 -9.52 -7.24 -13.23
N TRP A 186 -10.78 -7.51 -12.86
CA TRP A 186 -11.17 -8.79 -12.31
C TRP A 186 -10.95 -9.93 -13.30
N THR A 187 -10.63 -11.14 -12.83
CA THR A 187 -10.61 -12.34 -13.68
C THR A 187 -12.00 -12.59 -14.27
N THR A 188 -13.02 -12.54 -13.42
CA THR A 188 -14.43 -12.61 -13.81
C THR A 188 -15.08 -11.26 -13.53
N LYS A 189 -15.62 -10.63 -14.57
CA LYS A 189 -16.30 -9.32 -14.44
C LYS A 189 -17.60 -9.46 -13.66
N PHE A 190 -17.89 -8.47 -12.82
CA PHE A 190 -19.20 -8.31 -12.20
C PHE A 190 -20.26 -7.95 -13.25
N GLN A 191 -21.52 -8.27 -12.93
CA GLN A 191 -22.71 -7.83 -13.63
C GLN A 191 -22.93 -6.31 -13.45
N PRO A 192 -23.83 -5.70 -14.26
CA PRO A 192 -24.18 -4.29 -14.11
C PRO A 192 -24.56 -3.94 -12.67
N ARG A 193 -24.15 -2.74 -12.26
CA ARG A 193 -24.43 -2.21 -10.92
C ARG A 193 -25.92 -1.95 -10.76
N HIS A 194 -26.42 -2.12 -9.55
CA HIS A 194 -27.76 -1.70 -9.17
C HIS A 194 -27.70 -1.00 -7.81
N GLU A 195 -28.62 -0.08 -7.57
CA GLU A 195 -28.68 0.61 -6.29
C GLU A 195 -29.28 -0.31 -5.21
N ALA A 196 -28.62 -0.41 -4.06
CA ALA A 196 -29.17 -1.06 -2.88
C ALA A 196 -28.77 -0.32 -1.60
N THR A 197 -29.39 -0.69 -0.48
CA THR A 197 -29.06 -0.13 0.83
C THR A 197 -27.83 -0.82 1.41
N PHE A 198 -26.78 -0.04 1.69
CA PHE A 198 -25.62 -0.46 2.49
C PHE A 198 -25.85 -0.12 3.96
N TYR A 199 -25.84 -1.13 4.83
CA TYR A 199 -26.06 -0.98 6.26
C TYR A 199 -24.75 -0.70 7.01
N SER A 200 -24.27 0.55 6.96
CA SER A 200 -23.23 1.03 7.88
C SER A 200 -23.84 1.53 9.21
N HIS A 201 -23.08 2.27 10.02
CA HIS A 201 -23.63 2.96 11.21
C HIS A 201 -24.86 3.81 10.89
N ILE A 202 -24.87 4.45 9.71
CA ILE A 202 -26.02 5.18 9.16
C ILE A 202 -26.32 4.61 7.78
N PRO A 203 -27.43 3.87 7.59
CA PRO A 203 -27.77 3.25 6.31
C PRO A 203 -27.77 4.26 5.15
N ARG A 204 -27.21 3.86 4.01
CA ARG A 204 -27.12 4.71 2.81
C ARG A 204 -27.34 3.90 1.54
N LYS A 205 -27.72 4.57 0.45
CA LYS A 205 -27.74 3.94 -0.88
C LYS A 205 -26.32 3.80 -1.43
N ALA A 206 -26.06 2.70 -2.12
CA ALA A 206 -24.79 2.46 -2.79
C ALA A 206 -25.01 1.58 -4.04
N ASP A 207 -24.17 1.79 -5.04
CA ASP A 207 -24.11 0.93 -6.22
C ASP A 207 -23.49 -0.42 -5.83
N MET A 208 -24.31 -1.46 -5.81
CA MET A 208 -23.88 -2.83 -5.55
C MET A 208 -23.54 -3.55 -6.84
N MET A 209 -22.50 -4.37 -6.76
CA MET A 209 -22.11 -5.29 -7.83
C MET A 209 -22.53 -6.71 -7.45
N THR A 210 -23.02 -7.48 -8.42
CA THR A 210 -23.28 -8.91 -8.29
C THR A 210 -22.47 -9.67 -9.32
N GLY A 211 -22.21 -10.95 -9.09
CA GLY A 211 -21.50 -11.77 -10.05
C GLY A 211 -21.71 -13.25 -9.76
N ASN A 212 -21.69 -14.05 -10.82
CA ASN A 212 -21.71 -15.50 -10.72
C ASN A 212 -20.26 -15.99 -10.74
N PHE A 213 -19.74 -16.31 -9.57
CA PHE A 213 -18.38 -16.78 -9.41
C PHE A 213 -18.37 -18.27 -9.09
N TYR A 214 -17.40 -18.97 -9.65
CA TYR A 214 -17.16 -20.40 -9.41
C TYR A 214 -15.76 -20.57 -8.84
N ASN A 215 -15.59 -21.51 -7.91
CA ASN A 215 -14.29 -21.86 -7.32
C ASN A 215 -13.55 -20.66 -6.68
N LEU A 216 -14.26 -19.76 -6.01
CA LEU A 216 -13.61 -18.74 -5.18
C LEU A 216 -13.11 -19.34 -3.87
N ASN A 217 -12.04 -18.76 -3.34
CA ASN A 217 -11.53 -19.05 -2.01
C ASN A 217 -12.48 -18.45 -0.97
N TYR A 218 -13.55 -19.19 -0.66
CA TYR A 218 -14.57 -18.79 0.29
C TYR A 218 -14.42 -19.55 1.61
N ILE A 219 -14.52 -18.82 2.72
CA ILE A 219 -14.41 -19.36 4.07
C ILE A 219 -15.61 -18.90 4.88
N ASN A 220 -16.25 -19.86 5.53
CA ASN A 220 -17.35 -19.64 6.47
C ASN A 220 -16.88 -19.98 7.90
N SER A 221 -16.48 -18.96 8.66
CA SER A 221 -16.09 -19.08 10.07
C SER A 221 -17.31 -18.99 10.99
N LYS A 222 -17.15 -19.18 12.30
CA LYS A 222 -18.21 -18.93 13.27
C LYS A 222 -18.62 -17.45 13.32
N GLU A 223 -17.65 -16.53 13.19
CA GLU A 223 -17.87 -15.09 13.42
C GLU A 223 -17.81 -14.22 12.15
N TRP A 224 -17.28 -14.75 11.05
CA TRP A 224 -17.04 -13.98 9.82
C TRP A 224 -17.10 -14.86 8.57
N HIS A 225 -17.21 -14.21 7.42
CA HIS A 225 -17.01 -14.77 6.09
C HIS A 225 -15.74 -14.16 5.49
N ALA A 226 -15.02 -14.92 4.67
CA ALA A 226 -13.97 -14.38 3.82
C ALA A 226 -14.15 -14.88 2.39
N VAL A 227 -13.85 -14.04 1.41
CA VAL A 227 -13.80 -14.43 0.01
C VAL A 227 -12.60 -13.79 -0.68
N GLY A 228 -11.81 -14.59 -1.39
CA GLY A 228 -10.75 -14.12 -2.29
C GLY A 228 -11.27 -13.99 -3.72
N ILE A 229 -11.24 -12.78 -4.28
CA ILE A 229 -11.65 -12.49 -5.65
C ILE A 229 -10.40 -12.18 -6.49
N PRO A 230 -10.05 -13.02 -7.48
CA PRO A 230 -8.84 -12.83 -8.26
C PRO A 230 -8.95 -11.66 -9.24
N TYR A 231 -7.86 -10.91 -9.37
CA TYR A 231 -7.61 -10.07 -10.52
C TYR A 231 -7.08 -10.91 -11.68
N ARG A 232 -7.34 -10.43 -12.90
CA ARG A 232 -6.84 -11.01 -14.15
C ARG A 232 -5.31 -11.03 -14.08
N GLY A 233 -4.73 -12.22 -14.31
CA GLY A 233 -3.30 -12.48 -14.03
C GLY A 233 -3.08 -13.37 -12.80
N ALA A 234 -4.14 -13.67 -12.04
CA ALA A 234 -4.25 -14.69 -10.98
C ALA A 234 -3.26 -14.63 -9.80
N LYS A 235 -2.14 -13.89 -9.88
CA LYS A 235 -1.17 -13.74 -8.78
C LYS A 235 -1.58 -12.73 -7.71
N ILE A 236 -2.69 -12.01 -7.91
CA ILE A 236 -3.20 -10.97 -7.00
C ILE A 236 -4.70 -11.15 -6.78
N PHE A 237 -5.11 -11.10 -5.52
CA PHE A 237 -6.50 -11.24 -5.09
C PHE A 237 -6.91 -10.05 -4.23
N MET A 238 -8.18 -9.66 -4.32
CA MET A 238 -8.84 -8.90 -3.26
C MET A 238 -9.50 -9.87 -2.30
N PHE A 239 -9.06 -9.88 -1.05
CA PHE A 239 -9.73 -10.61 0.02
C PHE A 239 -10.71 -9.69 0.74
N ILE A 240 -11.95 -10.12 0.85
CA ILE A 240 -13.02 -9.41 1.58
C ILE A 240 -13.36 -10.23 2.81
N VAL A 241 -13.16 -9.65 4.00
CA VAL A 241 -13.55 -10.25 5.28
C VAL A 241 -14.79 -9.51 5.78
N LEU A 242 -15.88 -10.24 6.00
CA LEU A 242 -17.18 -9.70 6.40
C LEU A 242 -17.60 -10.33 7.74
N PRO A 243 -17.74 -9.54 8.82
CA PRO A 243 -18.33 -10.02 10.07
C PRO A 243 -19.76 -10.52 9.85
N LYS A 244 -20.14 -11.61 10.54
CA LYS A 244 -21.53 -12.11 10.54
C LYS A 244 -22.44 -11.26 11.41
N GLU A 245 -21.89 -10.72 12.48
CA GLU A 245 -22.59 -9.83 13.39
C GLU A 245 -22.67 -8.42 12.78
N LYS A 246 -23.85 -7.81 12.83
CA LYS A 246 -24.02 -6.41 12.45
C LYS A 246 -23.15 -5.53 13.34
N ASN A 247 -22.38 -4.63 12.74
CA ASN A 247 -21.37 -3.81 13.44
C ASN A 247 -20.23 -4.61 14.10
N GLY A 248 -20.01 -5.88 13.74
CA GLY A 248 -18.96 -6.73 14.32
C GLY A 248 -17.54 -6.50 13.80
N LEU A 249 -17.30 -5.47 12.97
CA LEU A 249 -16.01 -5.24 12.32
C LEU A 249 -14.88 -4.98 13.31
N GLU A 250 -15.14 -4.15 14.32
CA GLU A 250 -14.16 -3.84 15.36
C GLU A 250 -13.73 -5.09 16.12
N LYS A 251 -14.68 -5.93 16.52
CA LYS A 251 -14.40 -7.21 17.19
C LYS A 251 -13.55 -8.14 16.31
N VAL A 252 -13.84 -8.22 15.02
CA VAL A 252 -13.06 -9.02 14.06
C VAL A 252 -11.63 -8.48 13.91
N ILE A 253 -11.44 -7.16 13.83
CA ILE A 253 -10.11 -6.55 13.72
C ILE A 253 -9.31 -6.73 15.02
N GLN A 254 -9.93 -6.51 16.18
CA GLN A 254 -9.25 -6.66 17.48
C GLN A 254 -8.82 -8.11 17.76
N SER A 255 -9.59 -9.10 17.28
CA SER A 255 -9.25 -10.52 17.39
C SER A 255 -8.32 -11.02 16.28
N MET A 256 -8.02 -10.22 15.25
CA MET A 256 -7.17 -10.63 14.14
C MET A 256 -5.73 -10.86 14.61
N ASP A 257 -5.16 -12.00 14.21
CA ASP A 257 -3.75 -12.34 14.38
C ASP A 257 -3.20 -12.90 13.05
N TYR A 258 -1.90 -13.21 13.02
CA TYR A 258 -1.25 -13.78 11.83
C TYR A 258 -1.96 -15.05 11.33
N LYS A 259 -2.35 -15.95 12.24
CA LYS A 259 -3.00 -17.22 11.88
C LYS A 259 -4.35 -16.99 11.23
N MET A 260 -5.15 -16.09 11.78
CA MET A 260 -6.43 -15.68 11.23
C MET A 260 -6.25 -14.99 9.88
N PHE A 261 -5.29 -14.07 9.74
CA PHE A 261 -4.98 -13.44 8.46
C PHE A 261 -4.67 -14.48 7.39
N MET A 262 -3.74 -15.40 7.67
CA MET A 262 -3.37 -16.47 6.74
C MET A 262 -4.54 -17.40 6.41
N LYS A 263 -5.46 -17.61 7.36
CA LYS A 263 -6.69 -18.35 7.10
C LYS A 263 -7.59 -17.57 6.15
N CYS A 264 -7.80 -16.28 6.37
CA CYS A 264 -8.63 -15.42 5.51
C CYS A 264 -8.08 -15.29 4.09
N THR A 265 -6.76 -15.35 3.92
CA THR A 265 -6.06 -15.15 2.64
C THR A 265 -5.53 -16.44 2.04
N LYS A 266 -6.11 -17.59 2.38
CA LYS A 266 -5.64 -18.88 1.87
C LYS A 266 -6.07 -19.05 0.41
N GLU A 267 -5.08 -19.32 -0.44
CA GLU A 267 -5.27 -19.78 -1.82
C GLU A 267 -5.31 -21.30 -1.92
#